data_AF-A0A485CU05-F1
#
_entry.id   AF-A0A485CU05-F1
#
_cell.length_a   1.000
_cell.length_b   1.000
_cell.length_c   1.000
_cell.angle_alpha   90.00
_cell.angle_beta   90.00
_cell.angle_gamma   90.00
#
_symmetry.space_group_name_H-M   'P 1'
#
loop_
_entity.id
_entity.type
_entity.pdbx_description
1 polymer ?
#
loop_
_entity_poly.entity_id
_entity_poly.type
_entity_poly.pdbx_seq_one_letter_code
_entity_poly.pdbx_strand_id
1 'polypeptide(L)'
;MRYHQRFSRGWLERLGNGTDLSAQRMQQAVDNLWRFTGELFMADELELALVEQGIAVDSRELQAEWQATVHTALLDSGLQIPQEAAFRSGGKQGLHSEHLGPMLAEMQYLQRAYPGQQW
;
A
#
# COMPACT_ATOMS: atom_id res chain seq x y z
N MET A 1 3.28 -7.94 12.10
CA MET A 1 2.67 -7.97 10.75
C MET A 1 1.73 -9.14 10.47
N ARG A 2 2.02 -10.39 10.87
CA ARG A 2 1.16 -11.56 10.56
C ARG A 2 -0.34 -11.39 10.92
N TYR A 3 -0.64 -10.71 12.02
CA TYR A 3 -2.03 -10.44 12.42
C TYR A 3 -2.77 -9.54 11.42
N HIS A 4 -2.17 -8.41 11.00
CA HIS A 4 -2.78 -7.48 10.06
C HIS A 4 -3.05 -8.15 8.71
N GLN A 5 -2.10 -8.94 8.20
CA GLN A 5 -2.26 -9.68 6.96
C GLN A 5 -3.38 -10.73 7.07
N ARG A 6 -3.45 -11.49 8.16
CA ARG A 6 -4.54 -12.45 8.39
C ARG A 6 -5.89 -11.74 8.42
N PHE A 7 -5.97 -10.60 9.09
CA PHE A 7 -7.20 -9.82 9.19
C PHE A 7 -7.63 -9.26 7.83
N SER A 8 -6.73 -8.58 7.11
CA SER A 8 -7.05 -7.96 5.82
C SER A 8 -7.39 -9.01 4.75
N ARG A 9 -6.63 -10.12 4.68
CA ARG A 9 -6.94 -11.24 3.79
C ARG A 9 -8.30 -11.87 4.13
N GLY A 10 -8.60 -12.08 5.40
CA GLY A 10 -9.90 -12.60 5.82
C GLY A 10 -11.07 -11.71 5.39
N TRP A 11 -10.90 -10.38 5.39
CA TRP A 11 -11.91 -9.46 4.87
C TRP A 11 -11.98 -9.42 3.35
N LEU A 12 -10.84 -9.52 2.66
CA LEU A 12 -10.79 -9.65 1.20
C LEU A 12 -11.63 -10.85 0.74
N GLU A 13 -11.40 -12.03 1.34
CA GLU A 13 -12.10 -13.27 1.01
C GLU A 13 -13.61 -13.19 1.33
N ARG A 14 -13.96 -12.68 2.52
CA ARG A 14 -15.37 -12.52 2.91
C ARG A 14 -16.16 -11.58 2.01
N LEU A 15 -15.53 -10.50 1.53
CA LEU A 15 -16.19 -9.50 0.70
C LEU A 15 -16.18 -9.91 -0.77
N GLY A 16 -15.08 -10.47 -1.26
CA GLY A 16 -14.93 -10.97 -2.63
C GLY A 16 -15.85 -12.15 -2.94
N ASN A 17 -15.89 -13.16 -2.06
CA ASN A 17 -16.78 -14.33 -2.19
C ASN A 17 -18.11 -14.18 -1.42
N GLY A 18 -18.48 -12.95 -1.04
CA GLY A 18 -19.68 -12.69 -0.26
C GLY A 18 -20.94 -12.64 -1.13
N THR A 19 -21.46 -11.44 -1.31
CA THR A 19 -22.60 -11.13 -2.19
C THR A 19 -22.11 -10.45 -3.46
N ASP A 20 -22.92 -10.43 -4.52
CA ASP A 20 -22.60 -9.69 -5.76
C ASP A 20 -22.21 -8.23 -5.48
N LEU A 21 -22.94 -7.57 -4.58
CA LEU A 21 -22.66 -6.19 -4.18
C LEU A 21 -21.30 -6.04 -3.49
N SER A 22 -20.97 -6.94 -2.54
CA SER A 22 -19.70 -6.86 -1.82
C SER A 22 -18.51 -7.24 -2.73
N ALA A 23 -18.72 -8.21 -3.62
CA ALA A 23 -17.72 -8.64 -4.60
C ALA A 23 -17.38 -7.50 -5.56
N GLN A 24 -18.41 -6.85 -6.13
CA GLN A 24 -18.25 -5.69 -7.00
C GLN A 24 -17.49 -4.55 -6.30
N ARG A 25 -17.85 -4.24 -5.05
CA ARG A 25 -17.17 -3.19 -4.26
C ARG A 25 -15.72 -3.55 -3.97
N MET A 26 -15.43 -4.81 -3.68
CA MET A 26 -14.07 -5.23 -3.40
C MET A 26 -13.20 -5.19 -4.65
N GLN A 27 -13.71 -5.67 -5.80
CA GLN A 27 -13.01 -5.53 -7.08
C GLN A 27 -12.71 -4.06 -7.36
N GLN A 28 -13.70 -3.17 -7.23
CA GLN A 28 -13.50 -1.75 -7.47
C GLN A 28 -12.49 -1.11 -6.50
N ALA A 29 -12.42 -1.55 -5.25
CA ALA A 29 -11.40 -1.10 -4.32
C ALA A 29 -9.99 -1.52 -4.76
N VAL A 30 -9.83 -2.76 -5.24
CA VAL A 30 -8.57 -3.28 -5.78
C VAL A 30 -8.16 -2.48 -7.02
N ASP A 31 -9.05 -2.34 -8.01
CA ASP A 31 -8.79 -1.61 -9.25
C ASP A 31 -8.38 -0.15 -8.97
N ASN A 32 -9.11 0.53 -8.07
CA ASN A 32 -8.86 1.92 -7.75
C ASN A 32 -7.50 2.17 -7.07
N LEU A 33 -6.97 1.18 -6.34
CA LEU A 33 -5.73 1.31 -5.58
C LEU A 33 -4.52 0.74 -6.32
N TRP A 34 -4.73 -0.10 -7.34
CA TRP A 34 -3.68 -0.86 -7.99
C TRP A 34 -2.53 0.00 -8.52
N ARG A 35 -2.84 1.15 -9.11
CA ARG A 35 -1.85 2.08 -9.69
C ARG A 35 -0.75 2.54 -8.72
N PHE A 36 -0.99 2.48 -7.42
CA PHE A 36 -0.02 2.87 -6.38
C PHE A 36 0.89 1.73 -5.93
N THR A 37 0.60 0.48 -6.30
CA THR A 37 1.42 -0.67 -5.89
C THR A 37 2.82 -0.68 -6.49
N GLY A 38 3.04 0.07 -7.58
CA GLY A 38 4.35 0.19 -8.23
C GLY A 38 5.41 0.81 -7.33
N GLU A 39 5.06 1.80 -6.51
CA GLU A 39 6.00 2.44 -5.59
C GLU A 39 6.54 1.48 -4.51
N LEU A 40 5.85 0.37 -4.22
CA LEU A 40 6.33 -0.65 -3.27
C LEU A 40 7.63 -1.32 -3.71
N PHE A 41 7.97 -1.28 -5.00
CA PHE A 41 9.11 -1.96 -5.61
C PHE A 41 10.08 -0.99 -6.30
N MET A 42 10.00 0.30 -5.94
CA MET A 42 10.89 1.34 -6.47
C MET A 42 12.05 1.62 -5.52
N ALA A 43 13.23 1.12 -5.89
CA ALA A 43 14.48 1.46 -5.24
C ALA A 43 15.00 2.82 -5.73
N ASP A 44 15.36 3.70 -4.81
CA ASP A 44 16.06 4.95 -5.10
C ASP A 44 17.57 4.83 -4.80
N GLU A 45 18.34 5.87 -5.12
CA GLU A 45 19.80 5.85 -4.95
C GLU A 45 20.22 5.62 -3.49
N LEU A 46 19.46 6.17 -2.53
CA LEU A 46 19.74 5.97 -1.10
C LEU A 46 19.53 4.52 -0.69
N GLU A 47 18.42 3.92 -1.12
CA GLU A 47 18.11 2.52 -0.87
C GLU A 47 19.20 1.61 -1.47
N LEU A 48 19.58 1.81 -2.73
CA LEU A 48 20.62 1.01 -3.38
C LEU A 48 21.97 1.12 -2.67
N ALA A 49 22.38 2.33 -2.27
CA ALA A 49 23.62 2.53 -1.53
C ALA A 49 23.62 1.81 -0.16
N LEU A 50 22.46 1.70 0.50
CA LEU A 50 22.31 0.97 1.75
C LEU A 50 22.20 -0.55 1.55
N VAL A 51 21.65 -1.00 0.42
CA VAL A 51 21.65 -2.41 0.01
C VAL A 51 23.06 -2.92 -0.22
N GLU A 52 23.91 -2.15 -0.91
CA GLU A 52 25.32 -2.49 -1.15
C GLU A 52 26.11 -2.65 0.15
N GLN A 53 25.70 -1.94 1.21
CA GLN A 53 26.29 -2.04 2.55
C GLN A 53 25.68 -3.15 3.41
N GLY A 54 24.67 -3.88 2.91
CA GLY A 54 23.95 -4.91 3.66
C GLY A 54 23.06 -4.37 4.80
N ILE A 55 22.64 -3.10 4.71
CA ILE A 55 21.82 -2.43 5.72
C ILE A 55 20.35 -2.46 5.35
N ALA A 56 20.03 -2.14 4.09
CA ALA A 56 18.66 -2.11 3.58
C ALA A 56 18.34 -3.35 2.73
N VAL A 57 17.06 -3.54 2.46
CA VAL A 57 16.56 -4.53 1.50
C VAL A 57 16.27 -3.80 0.19
N ASP A 58 16.62 -4.42 -0.94
CA ASP A 58 16.22 -3.92 -2.25
C ASP A 58 14.74 -4.19 -2.45
N SER A 59 13.93 -3.13 -2.48
CA SER A 59 12.48 -3.22 -2.65
C SER A 59 12.07 -3.94 -3.93
N ARG A 60 12.92 -3.96 -4.96
CA ARG A 60 12.68 -4.70 -6.21
C ARG A 60 12.61 -6.21 -5.98
N GLU A 61 13.39 -6.72 -5.04
CA GLU A 61 13.44 -8.15 -4.71
C GLU A 61 12.18 -8.63 -3.97
N LEU A 62 11.44 -7.70 -3.35
CA LEU A 62 10.19 -8.01 -2.64
C LEU A 62 9.01 -8.28 -3.58
N GLN A 63 9.12 -7.91 -4.86
CA GLN A 63 8.01 -7.97 -5.81
C GLN A 63 7.47 -9.39 -6.00
N ALA A 64 8.35 -10.39 -6.13
CA ALA A 64 7.95 -11.76 -6.38
C ALA A 64 7.13 -12.35 -5.21
N GLU A 65 7.60 -12.17 -3.97
CA GLU A 65 6.90 -12.66 -2.78
C GLU A 65 5.56 -11.94 -2.57
N TRP A 66 5.55 -10.62 -2.77
CA TRP A 66 4.34 -9.82 -2.67
C TRP A 66 3.30 -10.24 -3.72
N GLN A 67 3.71 -10.40 -4.98
CA GLN A 67 2.82 -10.82 -6.07
C GLN A 67 2.25 -12.21 -5.80
N ALA A 68 3.08 -13.19 -5.41
CA ALA A 68 2.62 -14.53 -5.07
C ALA A 68 1.54 -14.48 -3.97
N THR A 69 1.77 -13.66 -2.94
CA THR A 69 0.82 -13.52 -1.83
C THR A 69 -0.48 -12.84 -2.24
N VAL A 70 -0.40 -11.69 -2.92
CA VAL A 70 -1.57 -10.86 -3.27
C VAL A 70 -2.37 -11.49 -4.40
N HIS A 71 -1.73 -12.03 -5.43
CA HIS A 71 -2.42 -12.72 -6.53
C HIS A 71 -3.19 -13.93 -6.00
N THR A 72 -2.57 -14.75 -5.14
CA THR A 72 -3.27 -15.88 -4.51
C THR A 72 -4.47 -15.40 -3.71
N ALA A 73 -4.32 -14.34 -2.90
CA ALA A 73 -5.42 -13.82 -2.09
C ALA A 73 -6.58 -13.26 -2.95
N LEU A 74 -6.29 -12.59 -4.06
CA LEU A 74 -7.32 -12.09 -4.99
C LEU A 74 -8.07 -13.26 -5.65
N LEU A 75 -7.34 -14.25 -6.16
CA LEU A 75 -7.92 -15.43 -6.81
C LEU A 75 -8.76 -16.26 -5.83
N ASP A 76 -8.25 -16.51 -4.62
CA ASP A 76 -9.00 -17.20 -3.55
C ASP A 76 -10.27 -16.44 -3.16
N SER A 77 -10.29 -15.12 -3.34
CA SER A 77 -11.44 -14.24 -3.09
C SER A 77 -12.39 -14.11 -4.27
N GLY A 78 -12.19 -14.85 -5.37
CA GLY A 78 -13.01 -14.76 -6.58
C GLY A 78 -12.83 -13.45 -7.36
N LEU A 79 -11.77 -12.70 -7.09
CA LEU A 79 -11.47 -11.41 -7.70
C LEU A 79 -10.43 -11.55 -8.82
N GLN A 80 -10.37 -10.52 -9.66
CA GLN A 80 -9.43 -10.42 -10.77
C GLN A 80 -8.21 -9.57 -10.38
N ILE A 81 -7.06 -9.97 -10.91
CA ILE A 81 -5.85 -9.16 -10.85
C ILE A 81 -5.99 -8.04 -11.89
N PRO A 82 -5.87 -6.76 -11.50
CA PRO A 82 -5.94 -5.67 -12.47
C PRO A 82 -4.84 -5.78 -13.53
N GLN A 83 -5.21 -5.57 -14.79
CA GLN A 83 -4.28 -5.61 -15.93
C GLN A 83 -3.51 -4.29 -16.12
N GLU A 84 -3.99 -3.21 -15.52
CA GLU A 84 -3.32 -1.92 -15.57
C GLU A 84 -1.95 -2.01 -14.89
N ALA A 85 -0.90 -1.62 -15.60
CA ALA A 85 0.42 -1.53 -15.01
C ALA A 85 0.43 -0.45 -13.93
N ALA A 86 0.92 -0.77 -12.73
CA ALA A 86 1.04 0.23 -11.68
C ALA A 86 2.13 1.25 -12.03
N PHE A 87 1.79 2.55 -11.95
CA PHE A 87 2.64 3.62 -12.51
C PHE A 87 2.82 4.83 -11.59
N ARG A 88 2.09 4.91 -10.47
CA ARG A 88 2.18 6.06 -9.55
C ARG A 88 3.30 5.87 -8.55
N SER A 89 4.09 6.91 -8.37
CA SER A 89 5.16 7.02 -7.38
C SER A 89 5.42 8.49 -7.03
N GLY A 90 6.29 8.74 -6.05
CA GLY A 90 6.75 10.07 -5.65
C GLY A 90 6.67 10.32 -4.14
N GLY A 91 5.95 9.49 -3.39
CA GLY A 91 5.80 9.59 -1.94
C GLY A 91 7.14 9.55 -1.20
N LYS A 92 8.08 8.69 -1.64
CA LYS A 92 9.44 8.64 -1.09
C LYS A 92 10.24 9.95 -1.29
N GLN A 93 9.85 10.77 -2.26
CA GLN A 93 10.51 12.03 -2.63
C GLN A 93 9.75 13.27 -2.13
N GLY A 94 8.74 13.08 -1.27
CA GLY A 94 7.89 14.18 -0.78
C GLY A 94 6.83 14.66 -1.78
N LEU A 95 6.67 13.97 -2.91
CA LEU A 95 5.68 14.28 -3.94
C LEU A 95 4.42 13.46 -3.71
N HIS A 96 3.58 13.93 -2.78
CA HIS A 96 2.39 13.23 -2.34
C HIS A 96 1.15 13.57 -3.17
N SER A 97 0.11 12.73 -3.04
CA SER A 97 -1.22 13.10 -3.50
C SER A 97 -1.78 14.28 -2.69
N GLU A 98 -2.82 14.91 -3.22
CA GLU A 98 -3.57 15.97 -2.55
C GLU A 98 -4.17 15.55 -1.20
N HIS A 99 -4.19 14.25 -0.88
CA HIS A 99 -4.71 13.72 0.37
C HIS A 99 -3.80 13.97 1.58
N LEU A 100 -2.47 14.05 1.40
CA LEU A 100 -1.57 14.16 2.56
C LEU A 100 -1.65 15.54 3.25
N GLY A 101 -1.80 16.61 2.47
CA GLY A 101 -1.85 17.98 3.02
C GLY A 101 -2.93 18.16 4.10
N PRO A 102 -4.20 17.85 3.80
CA PRO A 102 -5.29 17.89 4.79
C PRO A 102 -5.07 16.94 5.97
N MET A 103 -4.56 15.73 5.72
CA MET A 103 -4.28 14.74 6.78
C MET A 103 -3.26 15.28 7.79
N LEU A 104 -2.19 15.93 7.32
CA LEU A 104 -1.20 16.55 8.19
C LEU A 104 -1.76 17.78 8.91
N ALA A 105 -2.61 18.58 8.25
CA ALA A 105 -3.25 19.72 8.88
C ALA A 105 -4.11 19.30 10.08
N GLU A 106 -4.87 18.21 9.94
CA GLU A 106 -5.66 17.63 11.03
C GLU A 106 -4.77 17.01 12.11
N MET A 107 -3.84 16.12 11.73
CA MET A 107 -2.96 15.40 12.66
C MET A 107 -2.10 16.34 13.50
N GLN A 108 -1.61 17.43 12.91
CA GLN A 108 -0.64 18.32 13.54
C GLN A 108 -1.27 19.54 14.21
N TYR A 109 -2.60 19.69 14.16
CA TYR A 109 -3.27 20.91 14.64
C TYR A 109 -2.82 21.29 16.06
N LEU A 110 -2.93 20.38 17.03
CA LEU A 110 -2.61 20.67 18.43
C LEU A 110 -1.13 21.05 18.61
N GLN A 111 -0.22 20.30 17.98
CA GLN A 111 1.22 20.57 18.04
C GLN A 111 1.61 21.89 17.37
N ARG A 112 0.95 22.28 16.27
CA ARG A 112 1.20 23.57 15.61
C ARG A 112 0.61 24.75 16.36
N ALA A 113 -0.54 24.56 17.03
CA ALA A 113 -1.16 25.60 17.86
C ALA A 113 -0.40 25.83 19.17
N TYR A 114 0.20 24.79 19.75
CA TYR A 114 0.90 24.83 21.04
C TYR A 114 2.28 24.13 20.97
N PRO A 115 3.24 24.70 20.23
CA PRO A 115 4.55 24.07 20.04
C PRO A 115 5.37 24.08 21.34
N GLY A 116 6.17 23.02 21.55
CA GLY A 116 7.13 22.92 22.66
C GLY A 116 6.54 22.48 24.01
N GLN A 117 5.24 22.18 24.04
CA GLN A 117 4.56 21.66 25.24
C GLN A 117 4.87 20.17 25.47
N GLN A 118 4.64 19.71 26.70
CA GLN A 118 4.76 18.31 27.09
C GLN A 118 3.36 17.69 27.18
N TRP A 119 3.19 16.49 26.62
CA TRP A 119 1.95 15.72 26.58
C TRP A 119 2.23 14.25 26.87
#